data_AF-A0A964UEY8-F1
#
_entry.id   AF-A0A964UEY8-F1
#
_cell.length_a   1.000
_cell.length_b   1.000
_cell.length_c   1.000
_cell.angle_alpha   90.00
_cell.angle_beta   90.00
_cell.angle_gamma   90.00
#
_symmetry.space_group_name_H-M   'P 1'
#
loop_
_entity.id
_entity.type
_entity.pdbx_description
1 polymer ?
#
loop_
_entity_poly.entity_id
_entity_poly.type
_entity_poly.pdbx_seq_one_letter_code
_entity_poly.pdbx_strand_id
1 'polypeptide(L)'
;MIGRLRGEIAAIGADTVLIDVNGVGYVAVAGTRLVSRLTTGERAELHIETRVTENAITLYAFESDEARAWFNRLQDVPGVGGKAALAVMDALSPGELMDALALGDVAAITRAKGVGKKLAERIAGELAGKPPPMGRFGSLGVKPAAGSVSAADGTAGGGVRAEAVSALQNLGYGPSEAARAVAAAMKTGESDDTGAVIKAALKELTPS
;
A
#
# COMPACT_ATOMS: atom_id res chain seq x y z
N MET A 1 12.97 -13.65 -11.68
CA MET A 1 12.71 -12.29 -11.15
C MET A 1 12.81 -12.35 -9.64
N ILE A 2 13.59 -11.47 -9.04
CA ILE A 2 13.83 -11.43 -7.60
C ILE A 2 12.59 -10.82 -6.93
N GLY A 3 11.98 -11.54 -5.98
CA GLY A 3 10.76 -11.10 -5.28
C GLY A 3 10.98 -10.62 -3.85
N ARG A 4 12.13 -10.98 -3.25
CA ARG A 4 12.51 -10.61 -1.89
C ARG A 4 14.02 -10.69 -1.73
N LEU A 5 14.58 -9.76 -0.96
CA LEU A 5 15.97 -9.81 -0.50
C LEU A 5 16.00 -9.68 1.03
N ARG A 6 16.86 -10.46 1.68
CA ARG A 6 17.10 -10.39 3.12
C ARG A 6 18.60 -10.42 3.37
N GLY A 7 19.12 -9.39 4.02
CA GLY A 7 20.54 -9.12 4.02
C GLY A 7 20.91 -7.92 4.90
N GLU A 8 22.17 -7.53 4.88
CA GLU A 8 22.67 -6.33 5.56
C GLU A 8 22.58 -5.12 4.62
N ILE A 9 22.17 -3.97 5.12
CA ILE A 9 22.21 -2.72 4.36
C ILE A 9 23.66 -2.23 4.31
N ALA A 10 24.33 -2.42 3.18
CA ALA A 10 25.73 -2.07 3.01
C ALA A 10 25.94 -0.58 2.67
N ALA A 11 24.98 0.05 1.98
CA ALA A 11 24.99 1.49 1.72
C ALA A 11 23.59 2.03 1.41
N ILE A 12 23.40 3.32 1.69
CA ILE A 12 22.17 4.06 1.42
C ILE A 12 22.51 5.26 0.53
N GLY A 13 21.84 5.37 -0.62
CA GLY A 13 21.90 6.51 -1.53
C GLY A 13 20.69 7.44 -1.38
N ALA A 14 20.51 8.37 -2.32
CA ALA A 14 19.38 9.31 -2.30
C ALA A 14 18.03 8.63 -2.60
N ASP A 15 18.02 7.71 -3.56
CA ASP A 15 16.85 6.98 -4.04
C ASP A 15 17.15 5.48 -4.25
N THR A 16 18.25 5.00 -3.68
CA THR A 16 18.76 3.65 -3.85
C THR A 16 19.29 3.08 -2.55
N VAL A 17 19.25 1.76 -2.45
CA VAL A 17 19.83 0.99 -1.34
C VAL A 17 20.70 -0.13 -1.90
N LEU A 18 21.85 -0.35 -1.29
CA LEU A 18 22.69 -1.53 -1.50
C LEU A 18 22.46 -2.51 -0.36
N ILE A 19 21.92 -3.68 -0.67
CA ILE A 19 21.74 -4.78 0.28
C ILE A 19 22.69 -5.93 -0.04
N ASP A 20 23.53 -6.30 0.92
CA ASP A 20 24.40 -7.48 0.85
C ASP A 20 23.60 -8.72 1.26
N VAL A 21 23.49 -9.68 0.34
CA VAL A 21 22.91 -10.99 0.60
C VAL A 21 23.99 -12.05 0.42
N ASN A 22 24.63 -12.43 1.52
CA ASN A 22 25.69 -13.45 1.57
C ASN A 22 26.87 -13.16 0.62
N GLY A 23 27.34 -11.90 0.60
CA GLY A 23 28.46 -11.44 -0.21
C GLY A 23 28.09 -10.98 -1.62
N VAL A 24 26.80 -10.97 -1.97
CA VAL A 24 26.30 -10.42 -3.24
C VAL A 24 25.56 -9.11 -2.97
N GLY A 25 26.11 -8.00 -3.46
CA GLY A 25 25.51 -6.68 -3.35
C GLY A 25 24.43 -6.44 -4.41
N TYR A 26 23.18 -6.30 -3.97
CA TYR A 26 22.06 -5.92 -4.82
C TYR A 26 21.75 -4.43 -4.68
N VAL A 27 21.75 -3.70 -5.80
CA VAL A 27 21.29 -2.31 -5.83
C VAL A 27 19.80 -2.30 -6.19
N ALA A 28 19.00 -1.69 -5.33
CA ALA A 28 17.58 -1.49 -5.57
C ALA A 28 17.20 0.00 -5.45
N VAL A 29 16.35 0.47 -6.34
CA VAL A 29 15.69 1.77 -6.24
C VAL A 29 14.67 1.69 -5.12
N ALA A 30 14.65 2.68 -4.23
CA ALA A 30 13.77 2.73 -3.08
C ALA A 30 13.18 4.13 -2.92
N GLY A 31 11.93 4.18 -2.46
CA GLY A 31 11.30 5.44 -2.09
C GLY A 31 11.99 6.06 -0.88
N THR A 32 11.93 7.38 -0.78
CA THR A 32 12.47 8.14 0.36
C THR A 32 11.89 7.69 1.69
N ARG A 33 10.61 7.26 1.74
CA ARG A 33 10.00 6.70 2.95
C ARG A 33 10.71 5.44 3.41
N LEU A 34 11.02 4.51 2.50
CA LEU A 34 11.74 3.29 2.82
C LEU A 34 13.18 3.61 3.22
N VAL A 35 13.88 4.42 2.42
CA VAL A 35 15.27 4.82 2.68
C VAL A 35 15.43 5.41 4.10
N SER A 36 14.49 6.28 4.52
CA SER A 36 14.54 6.91 5.85
C SER A 36 14.40 5.95 7.04
N ARG A 37 13.94 4.71 6.80
CA ARG A 37 13.75 3.67 7.83
C ARG A 37 14.88 2.67 7.87
N LEU A 38 15.82 2.73 6.93
CA LEU A 38 16.94 1.81 6.84
C LEU A 38 18.18 2.43 7.49
N THR A 39 19.02 1.57 8.07
CA THR A 39 20.28 1.96 8.68
C THR A 39 21.40 1.10 8.10
N THR A 40 22.50 1.73 7.66
CA THR A 40 23.69 1.00 7.20
C THR A 40 24.25 0.12 8.30
N GLY A 41 24.62 -1.12 7.97
CA GLY A 41 25.12 -2.14 8.90
C GLY A 41 24.02 -2.97 9.58
N GLU A 42 22.75 -2.60 9.42
CA GLU A 42 21.63 -3.37 9.97
C GLU A 42 21.05 -4.35 8.95
N ARG A 43 20.43 -5.43 9.47
CA ARG A 43 19.74 -6.39 8.62
C ARG A 43 18.33 -5.91 8.27
N ALA A 44 17.98 -6.01 7.01
CA ALA A 44 16.63 -5.70 6.51
C ALA A 44 16.07 -6.85 5.67
N GLU A 45 14.74 -6.89 5.58
CA GLU A 45 14.00 -7.69 4.62
C GLU A 45 13.22 -6.75 3.71
N LEU A 46 13.46 -6.84 2.40
CA LEU A 46 12.88 -5.96 1.40
C LEU A 46 12.07 -6.78 0.38
N HIS A 47 10.87 -6.30 0.08
CA HIS A 47 10.04 -6.83 -1.00
C HIS A 47 10.49 -6.22 -2.32
N ILE A 48 10.72 -7.05 -3.33
CA ILE A 48 11.34 -6.61 -4.58
C ILE A 48 10.38 -6.77 -5.75
N GLU A 49 10.24 -5.70 -6.54
CA GLU A 49 9.72 -5.78 -7.90
C GLU A 49 10.89 -5.68 -8.88
N THR A 50 11.11 -6.75 -9.66
CA THR A 50 12.12 -6.74 -10.73
C THR A 50 11.50 -6.22 -12.02
N ARG A 51 12.09 -5.19 -12.62
CA ARG A 51 11.72 -4.69 -13.95
C ARG A 51 12.83 -5.04 -14.93
N VAL A 52 12.46 -5.75 -15.99
CA VAL A 52 13.38 -6.11 -17.07
C VAL A 52 12.97 -5.33 -18.31
N THR A 53 13.92 -4.61 -18.86
CA THR A 53 13.83 -3.91 -20.16
C THR A 53 14.95 -4.41 -21.05
N GLU A 54 14.92 -4.08 -22.33
CA GLU A 54 15.99 -4.43 -23.27
C GLU A 54 17.36 -3.91 -22.84
N ASN A 55 17.39 -2.78 -22.13
CA ASN A 55 18.61 -2.07 -21.76
C ASN A 55 19.08 -2.32 -20.32
N ALA A 56 18.18 -2.75 -19.43
CA ALA A 56 18.47 -2.82 -18.01
C ALA A 56 17.54 -3.75 -17.23
N ILE A 57 18.08 -4.33 -16.16
CA ILE A 57 17.33 -4.95 -15.06
C ILE A 57 17.37 -3.99 -13.87
N THR A 58 16.21 -3.58 -13.37
CA THR A 58 16.07 -2.67 -12.24
C THR A 58 15.29 -3.37 -11.12
N LEU A 59 15.81 -3.30 -9.90
CA LEU A 59 15.10 -3.76 -8.71
C LEU A 59 14.47 -2.55 -8.03
N TYR A 60 13.18 -2.64 -7.69
CA TYR A 60 12.49 -1.67 -6.85
C TYR A 60 12.20 -2.32 -5.50
N ALA A 61 12.56 -1.65 -4.41
CA ALA A 61 12.42 -2.15 -3.05
C ALA A 61 11.27 -1.47 -2.30
N PHE A 62 10.57 -2.27 -1.49
CA PHE A 62 9.43 -1.86 -0.68
C PHE A 62 9.51 -2.51 0.71
N GLU A 63 8.97 -1.82 1.71
CA GLU A 63 8.86 -2.28 3.09
C GLU A 63 7.87 -3.43 3.28
N SER A 64 6.91 -3.57 2.35
CA SER A 64 5.86 -4.58 2.43
C SER A 64 5.44 -5.06 1.04
N ASP A 65 4.84 -6.25 0.99
CA ASP A 65 4.28 -6.77 -0.26
C ASP A 65 3.08 -5.94 -0.74
N GLU A 66 2.33 -5.32 0.18
CA GLU A 66 1.24 -4.40 -0.14
C GLU A 66 1.75 -3.15 -0.87
N ALA A 67 2.81 -2.52 -0.36
CA ALA A 67 3.42 -1.37 -1.02
C ALA A 67 3.95 -1.74 -2.42
N ARG A 68 4.58 -2.91 -2.57
CA ARG A 68 4.99 -3.46 -3.88
C ARG A 68 3.80 -3.70 -4.80
N ALA A 69 2.67 -4.19 -4.28
CA ALA A 69 1.47 -4.44 -5.06
C ALA A 69 0.83 -3.13 -5.56
N TRP A 70 0.78 -2.10 -4.72
CA TRP A 70 0.34 -0.76 -5.11
C TRP A 70 1.22 -0.12 -6.17
N PHE A 71 2.54 -0.22 -6.03
CA PHE A 71 3.48 0.24 -7.07
C PHE A 71 3.18 -0.38 -8.44
N ASN A 72 2.86 -1.67 -8.48
CA ASN A 72 2.46 -2.34 -9.72
C ASN A 72 1.09 -1.86 -10.21
N ARG A 73 0.08 -1.79 -9.34
CA ARG A 73 -1.28 -1.33 -9.69
C ARG A 73 -1.29 0.09 -10.26
N LEU A 74 -0.48 0.98 -9.70
CA LEU A 74 -0.36 2.35 -10.20
C LEU A 74 0.11 2.40 -11.66
N GLN A 75 0.96 1.47 -12.08
CA GLN A 75 1.47 1.40 -13.45
C GLN A 75 0.46 0.86 -14.47
N ASP A 76 -0.67 0.29 -14.01
CA ASP A 76 -1.77 -0.08 -14.91
C ASP A 76 -2.45 1.17 -15.50
N VAL A 77 -2.26 2.35 -14.86
CA VAL A 77 -2.79 3.63 -15.32
C VAL A 77 -1.91 4.21 -16.45
N PRO A 78 -2.44 4.51 -17.64
CA PRO A 78 -1.69 5.07 -18.75
C PRO A 78 -0.94 6.36 -18.38
N GLY A 79 0.37 6.36 -18.62
CA GLY A 79 1.25 7.49 -18.31
C GLY A 79 1.87 7.45 -16.91
N VAL A 80 1.56 6.43 -16.09
CA VAL A 80 2.23 6.21 -14.81
C VAL A 80 3.38 5.21 -14.99
N GLY A 81 4.61 5.71 -15.05
CA GLY A 81 5.82 4.89 -15.03
C GLY A 81 6.36 4.64 -13.61
N GLY A 82 7.39 3.81 -13.48
CA GLY A 82 7.97 3.43 -12.18
C GLY A 82 8.36 4.63 -11.29
N LYS A 83 8.97 5.69 -11.84
CA LYS A 83 9.31 6.89 -11.06
C LYS A 83 8.07 7.62 -10.52
N ALA A 84 7.02 7.73 -11.33
CA ALA A 84 5.76 8.37 -10.91
C ALA A 84 5.03 7.51 -9.87
N ALA A 85 4.97 6.19 -10.07
CA ALA A 85 4.39 5.26 -9.10
C ALA A 85 5.12 5.33 -7.75
N LEU A 86 6.45 5.32 -7.75
CA LEU A 86 7.25 5.44 -6.54
C LEU A 86 7.02 6.79 -5.82
N ALA A 87 6.92 7.89 -6.58
CA ALA A 87 6.61 9.21 -6.01
C ALA A 87 5.22 9.27 -5.35
N VAL A 88 4.23 8.56 -5.89
CA VAL A 88 2.91 8.42 -5.25
C VAL A 88 3.02 7.64 -3.94
N MET A 89 3.76 6.52 -3.93
CA MET A 89 3.98 5.72 -2.73
C MET A 89 4.80 6.47 -1.65
N ASP A 90 5.66 7.40 -2.05
CA ASP A 90 6.39 8.29 -1.13
C ASP A 90 5.50 9.41 -0.59
N ALA A 91 4.52 9.89 -1.36
CA ALA A 91 3.60 10.93 -0.90
C ALA A 91 2.49 10.38 -0.01
N LEU A 92 2.01 9.17 -0.31
CA LEU A 92 0.85 8.53 0.32
C LEU A 92 1.21 7.08 0.69
N SER A 93 0.98 6.71 1.95
CA SER A 93 0.95 5.29 2.34
C SER A 93 -0.15 4.54 1.57
N PRO A 94 -0.11 3.20 1.49
CA PRO A 94 -1.20 2.39 0.95
C PRO A 94 -2.58 2.78 1.52
N GLY A 95 -2.60 3.04 2.84
CA GLY A 95 -3.75 3.56 3.57
C GLY A 95 -4.25 4.89 3.00
N GLU A 96 -3.40 5.90 2.97
CA GLU A 96 -3.75 7.24 2.49
C GLU A 96 -4.14 7.23 1.00
N LEU A 97 -3.50 6.39 0.18
CA LEU A 97 -3.81 6.25 -1.23
C LEU A 97 -5.22 5.67 -1.43
N MET A 98 -5.58 4.62 -0.70
CA MET A 98 -6.95 4.07 -0.73
C MET A 98 -8.00 5.11 -0.36
N ASP A 99 -7.78 5.90 0.69
CA ASP A 99 -8.73 6.96 1.09
C ASP A 99 -8.83 8.03 0.02
N ALA A 100 -7.70 8.44 -0.56
CA ALA A 100 -7.67 9.41 -1.65
C ALA A 100 -8.45 8.91 -2.87
N LEU A 101 -8.32 7.63 -3.22
CA LEU A 101 -9.08 7.02 -4.32
C LEU A 101 -10.57 6.90 -3.99
N ALA A 102 -10.93 6.50 -2.77
CA ALA A 102 -12.32 6.34 -2.35
C ALA A 102 -13.08 7.68 -2.28
N LEU A 103 -12.38 8.75 -1.89
CA LEU A 103 -12.94 10.10 -1.78
C LEU A 103 -12.76 10.94 -3.07
N GLY A 104 -12.03 10.43 -4.07
CA GLY A 104 -11.68 11.21 -5.26
C GLY A 104 -10.78 12.42 -4.96
N ASP A 105 -9.92 12.32 -3.94
CA ASP A 105 -9.03 13.39 -3.47
C ASP A 105 -7.81 13.55 -4.40
N VAL A 106 -8.05 14.16 -5.56
CA VAL A 106 -7.02 14.46 -6.57
C VAL A 106 -5.90 15.34 -5.98
N ALA A 107 -6.21 16.23 -5.04
CA ALA A 107 -5.23 17.10 -4.42
C ALA A 107 -4.20 16.31 -3.62
N ALA A 108 -4.63 15.30 -2.86
CA ALA A 108 -3.74 14.41 -2.13
C ALA A 108 -2.74 13.69 -3.07
N ILE A 109 -3.21 13.20 -4.21
CA ILE A 109 -2.37 12.48 -5.20
C ILE A 109 -1.40 13.46 -5.91
N THR A 110 -1.83 14.69 -6.16
CA THR A 110 -1.02 15.74 -6.81
C THR A 110 0.19 16.16 -5.95
N ARG A 111 0.22 15.83 -4.65
CA ARG A 111 1.40 16.05 -3.79
C ARG A 111 2.62 15.22 -4.21
N ALA A 112 2.41 14.13 -4.95
CA ALA A 112 3.49 13.29 -5.44
C ALA A 112 4.37 14.05 -6.45
N LYS A 113 5.68 14.09 -6.20
CA LYS A 113 6.64 14.81 -7.04
C LYS A 113 6.62 14.28 -8.48
N GLY A 114 6.31 15.16 -9.43
CA GLY A 114 6.21 14.80 -10.85
C GLY A 114 4.84 14.27 -11.29
N VAL A 115 3.85 14.24 -10.38
CA VAL A 115 2.46 13.91 -10.71
C VAL A 115 1.65 15.20 -10.80
N GLY A 116 1.37 15.65 -12.02
CA GLY A 116 0.53 16.83 -12.27
C GLY A 116 -0.97 16.52 -12.15
N LYS A 117 -1.78 17.57 -12.04
CA LYS A 117 -3.24 17.49 -11.89
C LYS A 117 -3.92 16.51 -12.86
N LYS A 118 -3.61 16.59 -14.16
CA LYS A 118 -4.19 15.69 -15.18
C LYS A 118 -3.88 14.21 -14.93
N LEU A 119 -2.66 13.90 -14.50
CA LEU A 119 -2.27 12.53 -14.20
C LEU A 119 -2.92 12.05 -12.89
N ALA A 120 -3.00 12.92 -11.88
CA ALA A 120 -3.70 12.64 -10.63
C ALA A 120 -5.20 12.38 -10.85
N GLU A 121 -5.87 13.17 -11.69
CA GLU A 121 -7.27 12.94 -12.09
C GLU A 121 -7.45 11.60 -12.79
N ARG A 122 -6.52 11.21 -13.67
CA ARG A 122 -6.53 9.90 -14.33
C ARG A 122 -6.36 8.77 -13.33
N ILE A 123 -5.39 8.87 -12.41
CA ILE A 123 -5.16 7.88 -11.36
C ILE A 123 -6.43 7.71 -10.51
N ALA A 124 -7.01 8.82 -10.04
CA ALA A 124 -8.22 8.82 -9.24
C ALA A 124 -9.39 8.18 -10.00
N GLY A 125 -9.62 8.56 -11.25
CA GLY A 125 -10.73 8.04 -12.06
C GLY A 125 -10.58 6.57 -12.44
N GLU A 126 -9.39 6.15 -12.86
CA GLU A 126 -9.17 4.78 -13.33
C GLU A 126 -9.06 3.77 -12.19
N LEU A 127 -8.65 4.19 -10.99
CA LEU A 127 -8.55 3.33 -9.82
C LEU A 127 -9.73 3.47 -8.85
N ALA A 128 -10.63 4.44 -9.05
CA ALA A 128 -11.83 4.59 -8.24
C ALA A 128 -12.67 3.30 -8.23
N GLY A 129 -13.08 2.87 -7.04
CA GLY A 129 -13.90 1.67 -6.84
C GLY A 129 -13.21 0.35 -7.16
N LYS A 130 -11.95 0.35 -7.62
CA LYS A 130 -11.19 -0.89 -7.81
C LYS A 130 -10.73 -1.41 -6.44
N PRO A 131 -10.83 -2.73 -6.19
CA PRO A 131 -10.33 -3.29 -4.94
C PRO A 131 -8.81 -3.08 -4.84
N PRO A 132 -8.28 -2.92 -3.61
CA PRO A 132 -6.84 -2.82 -3.40
C PRO A 132 -6.14 -4.03 -4.04
N PRO A 133 -4.93 -3.83 -4.59
CA PRO A 133 -4.19 -4.93 -5.19
C PRO A 133 -3.79 -5.94 -4.11
N MET A 134 -4.03 -7.22 -4.39
CA MET A 134 -3.52 -8.28 -3.53
C MET A 134 -2.01 -8.41 -3.72
N GLY A 135 -1.30 -8.62 -2.62
CA GLY A 135 0.08 -9.06 -2.63
C GLY A 135 0.27 -10.30 -3.50
N ARG A 136 1.43 -10.45 -4.15
CA ARG A 136 1.72 -11.55 -5.10
C ARG A 136 1.66 -12.92 -4.42
N PHE A 137 1.87 -12.97 -3.11
CA PHE A 137 1.98 -14.21 -2.35
C PHE A 137 0.87 -14.40 -1.31
N GLY A 138 -0.15 -13.53 -1.29
CA GLY A 138 -0.99 -13.38 -0.09
C GLY A 138 -0.12 -13.01 1.13
N SER A 139 -0.68 -12.89 2.32
CA SER A 139 0.14 -12.73 3.53
C SER A 139 1.17 -13.86 3.59
N LEU A 140 2.46 -13.52 3.47
CA LEU A 140 3.57 -14.46 3.61
C LEU A 140 3.64 -14.90 5.07
N GLY A 141 2.84 -15.93 5.37
CA GLY A 141 2.85 -16.79 6.55
C GLY A 141 3.65 -16.33 7.76
N VAL A 142 2.96 -15.68 8.69
CA VAL A 142 3.01 -16.17 10.07
C VAL A 142 2.15 -17.43 10.08
N LYS A 143 2.77 -18.62 10.17
CA LYS A 143 2.03 -19.85 10.44
C LYS A 143 1.21 -19.63 11.72
N PRO A 144 -0.13 -19.79 11.72
CA PRO A 144 -0.80 -20.03 12.98
C PRO A 144 -0.24 -21.34 13.52
N ALA A 145 0.31 -21.30 14.74
CA ALA A 145 0.69 -22.52 15.43
C ALA A 145 -0.56 -23.42 15.47
N ALA A 146 -0.46 -24.58 14.84
CA ALA A 146 -1.52 -25.58 14.84
C ALA A 146 -1.74 -26.03 16.29
N GLY A 147 -2.89 -25.67 16.87
CA GLY A 147 -3.24 -26.12 18.21
C GLY A 147 -4.19 -25.22 19.00
N SER A 148 -5.31 -24.79 18.42
CA SER A 148 -6.55 -24.66 19.21
C SER A 148 -7.75 -24.67 18.28
N VAL A 149 -8.60 -25.67 18.48
CA VAL A 149 -9.97 -25.68 17.98
C VAL A 149 -10.77 -24.72 18.86
N SER A 150 -11.18 -23.59 18.31
CA SER A 150 -12.34 -22.86 18.82
C SER A 150 -13.07 -22.21 17.65
N ALA A 151 -14.39 -22.36 17.67
CA ALA A 151 -15.31 -22.00 16.62
C ALA A 151 -15.50 -20.48 16.49
N ALA A 152 -15.99 -20.08 15.31
CA ALA A 152 -16.56 -18.79 14.92
C ALA A 152 -15.58 -17.67 14.47
N ASP A 153 -15.54 -17.51 13.14
CA ASP A 153 -15.59 -16.27 12.35
C ASP A 153 -14.69 -15.08 12.70
N GLY A 154 -13.80 -14.75 11.75
CA GLY A 154 -13.49 -13.35 11.42
C GLY A 154 -12.03 -12.92 11.31
N THR A 155 -11.04 -13.70 11.76
CA THR A 155 -9.65 -13.21 11.83
C THR A 155 -8.82 -13.56 10.59
N ALA A 156 -9.01 -12.79 9.51
CA ALA A 156 -7.96 -12.54 8.54
C ALA A 156 -7.51 -11.08 8.74
N GLY A 157 -6.28 -10.87 9.23
CA GLY A 157 -5.76 -9.58 9.71
C GLY A 157 -5.72 -8.46 8.67
N GLY A 158 -6.87 -7.85 8.39
CA GLY A 158 -6.98 -6.53 7.81
C GLY A 158 -7.14 -5.53 8.95
N GLY A 159 -6.32 -4.47 9.00
CA GLY A 159 -6.42 -3.46 10.06
C GLY A 159 -7.80 -2.81 10.14
N VAL A 160 -7.99 -1.95 11.16
CA VAL A 160 -9.22 -1.21 11.51
C VAL A 160 -10.11 -0.84 10.30
N ARG A 161 -9.52 -0.32 9.22
CA ARG A 161 -10.23 0.01 7.99
C ARG A 161 -10.90 -1.19 7.32
N ALA A 162 -10.18 -2.28 7.09
CA ALA A 162 -10.68 -3.45 6.38
C ALA A 162 -11.82 -4.11 7.18
N GLU A 163 -11.69 -4.17 8.50
CA GLU A 163 -12.76 -4.61 9.40
C GLU A 163 -13.98 -3.71 9.29
N ALA A 164 -13.81 -2.38 9.35
CA ALA A 164 -14.93 -1.44 9.23
C ALA A 164 -15.64 -1.55 7.87
N VAL A 165 -14.90 -1.65 6.76
CA VAL A 165 -15.47 -1.83 5.42
C VAL A 165 -16.24 -3.16 5.34
N SER A 166 -15.66 -4.25 5.86
CA SER A 166 -16.33 -5.56 5.90
C SER A 166 -17.60 -5.53 6.75
N ALA A 167 -17.58 -4.84 7.89
CA ALA A 167 -18.74 -4.71 8.75
C ALA A 167 -19.89 -3.98 8.05
N LEU A 168 -19.60 -2.87 7.36
CA LEU A 168 -20.62 -2.15 6.58
C LEU A 168 -21.17 -2.99 5.42
N GLN A 169 -20.33 -3.77 4.73
CA GLN A 169 -20.80 -4.68 3.68
C GLN A 169 -21.73 -5.77 4.24
N ASN A 170 -21.40 -6.32 5.42
CA ASN A 170 -22.26 -7.29 6.11
C ASN A 170 -23.60 -6.69 6.56
N LEU A 171 -23.67 -5.37 6.77
CA LEU A 171 -24.91 -4.63 7.03
C LEU A 171 -25.71 -4.33 5.74
N GLY A 172 -25.18 -4.67 4.57
CA GLY A 172 -25.86 -4.55 3.27
C GLY A 172 -25.46 -3.34 2.43
N TYR A 173 -24.47 -2.55 2.85
CA TYR A 173 -23.97 -1.42 2.05
C TYR A 173 -23.09 -1.87 0.89
N GLY A 174 -23.16 -1.14 -0.23
CA GLY A 174 -22.35 -1.47 -1.42
C GLY A 174 -20.85 -1.32 -1.16
N PRO A 175 -19.96 -2.09 -1.83
CA PRO A 175 -18.51 -2.06 -1.56
C PRO A 175 -17.88 -0.67 -1.69
N SER A 176 -18.23 0.07 -2.75
CA SER A 176 -17.71 1.43 -3.00
C SER A 176 -18.26 2.46 -2.00
N GLU A 177 -19.51 2.28 -1.59
CA GLU A 177 -20.18 3.15 -0.63
C GLU A 177 -19.59 2.97 0.79
N ALA A 178 -19.43 1.71 1.22
CA ALA A 178 -18.78 1.34 2.47
C ALA A 178 -17.33 1.88 2.53
N ALA A 179 -16.54 1.68 1.47
CA ALA A 179 -15.17 2.18 1.40
C ALA A 179 -15.10 3.72 1.51
N ARG A 180 -16.01 4.43 0.84
CA ARG A 180 -16.07 5.89 0.89
C ARG A 180 -16.43 6.41 2.28
N ALA A 181 -17.43 5.80 2.93
CA ALA A 181 -17.87 6.19 4.26
C ALA A 181 -16.76 5.98 5.31
N VAL A 182 -16.05 4.85 5.25
CA VAL A 182 -14.90 4.57 6.13
C VAL A 182 -13.76 5.56 5.86
N ALA A 183 -13.44 5.86 4.61
CA ALA A 183 -12.42 6.85 4.28
C ALA A 183 -12.77 8.25 4.82
N ALA A 184 -14.04 8.65 4.77
CA ALA A 184 -14.51 9.91 5.37
C ALA A 184 -14.39 9.90 6.90
N ALA A 185 -14.80 8.80 7.56
CA ALA A 185 -14.68 8.64 9.00
C ALA A 185 -13.22 8.73 9.48
N MET A 186 -12.31 8.03 8.81
CA MET A 186 -10.89 8.00 9.13
C MET A 186 -10.21 9.38 9.00
N LYS A 187 -10.65 10.24 8.07
CA LYS A 187 -10.18 11.63 7.96
C LYS A 187 -10.59 12.51 9.16
N THR A 188 -11.66 12.14 9.85
CA THR A 188 -12.24 12.95 10.95
C THR A 188 -11.56 12.65 12.30
N GLY A 189 -10.60 11.71 12.34
CA GLY A 189 -9.70 11.49 13.49
C GLY A 189 -10.02 10.27 14.37
N GLU A 190 -11.05 9.48 14.04
CA GLU A 190 -11.37 8.24 14.76
C GLU A 190 -10.63 7.04 14.15
N SER A 191 -9.30 7.06 14.02
CA SER A 191 -8.57 6.07 13.20
C SER A 191 -8.21 4.75 13.88
N ASP A 192 -8.26 4.71 15.22
CA ASP A 192 -7.61 3.64 16.00
C ASP A 192 -8.60 2.66 16.63
N ASP A 193 -9.91 3.00 16.66
CA ASP A 193 -10.98 2.13 17.18
C ASP A 193 -11.95 1.73 16.06
N THR A 194 -11.97 0.45 15.71
CA THR A 194 -12.89 -0.12 14.71
C THR A 194 -14.35 0.20 15.02
N GLY A 195 -14.75 0.18 16.30
CA GLY A 195 -16.12 0.49 16.70
C GLY A 195 -16.50 1.95 16.43
N ALA A 196 -15.61 2.88 16.77
CA ALA A 196 -15.77 4.30 16.47
C ALA A 196 -15.86 4.55 14.95
N VAL A 197 -14.93 3.98 14.17
CA VAL A 197 -14.93 4.10 12.69
C VAL A 197 -16.25 3.63 12.08
N ILE A 198 -16.75 2.47 12.50
CA ILE A 198 -18.03 1.94 11.99
C ILE A 198 -19.17 2.92 12.32
N LYS A 199 -19.21 3.45 13.53
CA LYS A 199 -20.26 4.38 13.96
C LYS A 199 -20.21 5.70 13.18
N ALA A 200 -19.02 6.28 13.01
CA ALA A 200 -18.85 7.48 12.20
C ALA A 200 -19.18 7.24 10.72
N ALA A 201 -18.76 6.11 10.15
CA ALA A 201 -19.10 5.77 8.78
C ALA A 201 -20.60 5.56 8.56
N LEU A 202 -21.31 4.92 9.51
CA LEU A 202 -22.77 4.80 9.46
C LEU A 202 -23.48 6.16 9.51
N LYS A 203 -22.96 7.09 10.32
CA LYS A 203 -23.49 8.46 10.40
C LYS A 203 -23.37 9.21 9.07
N GLU A 204 -22.30 8.94 8.31
CA GLU A 204 -22.12 9.51 6.98
C GLU A 204 -23.10 8.91 5.95
N LEU A 205 -23.47 7.63 6.13
CA LEU A 205 -24.38 6.90 5.23
C LEU A 205 -25.87 7.14 5.51
N THR A 206 -26.21 7.53 6.74
CA THR A 206 -27.57 7.93 7.13
C THR A 206 -27.58 9.39 7.59
N PRO A 207 -27.49 10.35 6.64
CA PRO A 207 -27.67 11.75 6.97
C PRO A 207 -29.08 11.94 7.54
N SER A 208 -29.15 12.38 8.79
CA SER A 208 -30.40 12.77 9.47
C SER A 208 -30.95 14.07 8.92
#